data_AF-A0A150UFJ4-F1
#
_entry.id   AF-A0A150UFJ4-F1
#
_cell.length_a   1.000
_cell.length_b   1.000
_cell.length_c   1.000
_cell.angle_alpha   90.00
_cell.angle_beta   90.00
_cell.angle_gamma   90.00
#
_symmetry.space_group_name_H-M   'P 1'
#
loop_
_entity.id
_entity.type
_entity.pdbx_description
1 polymer ?
#
loop_
_entity_poly.entity_id
_entity_poly.type
_entity_poly.pdbx_seq_one_letter_code
_entity_poly.pdbx_strand_id
1 'polypeptide(L)'
;MSKAPNPVDKYVGSRVRMRRIMLGMSQEKLGEALGLTFQQIQKYEKGTNRVGASRIQQIAEILQVPVSFLFEGGPSGVAGPNGFAEGASPSYVSDFLATSEGLALTKAFTRITDSKMRRSIVDLVEQIAAREGPDKR
;
A
#
# COMPACT_ATOMS: atom_id res chain seq x y z
N MET A 1 -3.14 -16.39 23.61
CA MET A 1 -3.77 -16.38 22.26
C MET A 1 -3.62 -14.99 21.68
N SER A 2 -2.82 -14.81 20.63
CA SER A 2 -2.61 -13.50 20.00
C SER A 2 -3.86 -13.13 19.21
N LYS A 3 -4.59 -12.09 19.65
CA LYS A 3 -5.73 -11.52 18.92
C LYS A 3 -5.28 -11.16 17.50
N ALA A 4 -6.07 -11.53 16.49
CA ALA A 4 -5.75 -11.21 15.10
C ALA A 4 -5.53 -9.69 14.94
N PRO A 5 -4.52 -9.25 14.16
CA PRO A 5 -4.24 -7.83 14.03
C PRO A 5 -5.44 -7.09 13.43
N ASN A 6 -5.73 -5.88 13.92
CA ASN A 6 -6.85 -5.07 13.46
C ASN A 6 -6.70 -4.80 11.94
N PRO A 7 -7.77 -4.98 11.12
CA PRO A 7 -7.72 -4.66 9.70
C PRO A 7 -7.20 -3.25 9.38
N VAL A 8 -7.52 -2.26 10.21
CA VAL A 8 -7.02 -0.87 10.06
C VAL A 8 -5.51 -0.82 10.27
N ASP A 9 -4.97 -1.50 11.28
CA ASP A 9 -3.52 -1.50 11.56
C ASP A 9 -2.75 -2.17 10.42
N LYS A 10 -3.28 -3.27 9.84
CA LYS A 10 -2.70 -3.91 8.65
C LYS A 10 -2.71 -2.99 7.44
N TYR A 11 -3.82 -2.29 7.21
CA TYR A 11 -3.97 -1.36 6.10
C TYR A 11 -2.99 -0.19 6.19
N VAL A 12 -2.96 0.48 7.35
CA VAL A 12 -2.01 1.57 7.61
C VAL A 12 -0.57 1.07 7.42
N GLY A 13 -0.23 -0.09 7.98
CA GLY A 13 1.08 -0.71 7.82
C GLY A 13 1.48 -0.95 6.35
N SER A 14 0.56 -1.44 5.52
CA SER A 14 0.84 -1.66 4.09
C SER A 14 1.05 -0.35 3.32
N ARG A 15 0.30 0.71 3.66
CA ARG A 15 0.47 2.06 3.08
C ARG A 15 1.82 2.67 3.45
N VAL A 16 2.24 2.52 4.71
CA VAL A 16 3.58 2.93 5.18
C VAL A 16 4.66 2.23 4.37
N ARG A 17 4.57 0.89 4.26
CA ARG A 17 5.54 0.08 3.50
C ARG A 17 5.60 0.50 2.03
N MET A 18 4.45 0.62 1.38
CA MET A 18 4.36 1.00 -0.03
C MET A 18 5.07 2.33 -0.27
N ARG A 19 4.72 3.37 0.49
CA ARG A 19 5.29 4.70 0.31
C ARG A 19 6.79 4.73 0.64
N ARG A 20 7.23 4.03 1.68
CA ARG A 20 8.66 3.89 2.00
C ARG A 20 9.44 3.30 0.82
N ILE A 21 8.92 2.25 0.19
CA ILE A 21 9.57 1.60 -0.97
C ILE A 21 9.59 2.54 -2.19
N MET A 22 8.53 3.32 -2.43
CA MET A 22 8.49 4.33 -3.49
C MET A 22 9.57 5.41 -3.31
N LEU A 23 9.90 5.75 -2.06
CA LEU A 23 10.98 6.68 -1.72
C LEU A 23 12.37 6.02 -1.74
N GLY A 24 12.48 4.72 -2.05
CA GLY A 24 13.75 3.98 -1.98
C GLY A 24 14.33 3.91 -0.55
N MET A 25 13.48 4.06 0.48
CA MET A 25 13.90 4.13 1.88
C MET A 25 13.93 2.71 2.50
N SER A 26 14.94 2.38 3.30
CA SER A 26 15.01 1.11 4.03
C SER A 26 14.22 1.16 5.35
N GLN A 27 13.95 0.00 5.95
CA GLN A 27 13.27 -0.06 7.26
C GLN A 27 14.16 0.53 8.36
N GLU A 28 15.48 0.35 8.29
CA GLU A 28 16.45 0.95 9.20
C GLU A 28 16.38 2.47 9.12
N LYS A 29 16.38 3.05 7.91
CA LYS A 29 16.31 4.50 7.72
C LYS A 29 15.02 5.11 8.25
N LEU A 30 13.88 4.43 8.07
CA LEU A 30 12.61 4.86 8.68
C LEU A 30 12.64 4.71 10.21
N GLY A 31 13.27 3.65 10.71
CA GLY A 31 13.47 3.40 12.13
C GLY A 31 14.29 4.51 12.79
N GLU A 32 15.44 4.85 12.22
CA GLU A 32 16.32 5.93 12.67
C GLU A 32 15.58 7.27 12.74
N ALA A 33 14.83 7.62 11.70
CA ALA A 33 14.05 8.86 11.67
C ALA A 33 12.94 8.92 12.74
N LEU A 34 12.46 7.76 13.21
CA LEU A 34 11.46 7.64 14.28
C LEU A 34 12.06 7.37 15.66
N GLY A 35 13.37 7.14 15.77
CA GLY A 35 13.99 6.62 16.99
C GLY A 35 13.48 5.23 17.38
N LEU A 36 13.26 4.35 16.40
CA LEU A 36 12.74 2.99 16.55
C LEU A 36 13.66 1.97 15.88
N THR A 37 13.59 0.71 16.31
CA THR A 37 14.36 -0.38 15.70
C THR A 37 13.74 -0.84 14.38
N PHE A 38 14.54 -1.43 13.49
CA PHE A 38 14.05 -2.02 12.24
C PHE A 38 12.92 -3.04 12.49
N GLN A 39 13.03 -3.83 13.56
CA GLN A 39 12.02 -4.82 13.94
C GLN A 39 10.69 -4.15 14.30
N GLN A 40 10.73 -2.99 14.94
CA GLN A 40 9.51 -2.25 15.28
C GLN A 40 8.86 -1.70 14.01
N ILE A 41 9.64 -1.17 13.07
CA ILE A 41 9.14 -0.77 11.75
C ILE A 41 8.53 -1.95 11.01
N GLN A 42 9.19 -3.11 11.01
CA GLN A 42 8.65 -4.32 10.41
C GLN A 42 7.30 -4.72 11.03
N LYS A 43 7.13 -4.59 12.34
CA LYS A 43 5.86 -4.86 13.05
C LYS A 43 4.77 -3.84 12.71
N TYR A 44 5.14 -2.56 12.52
CA TYR A 44 4.21 -1.54 12.03
C TYR A 44 3.77 -1.83 10.60
N GLU A 45 4.70 -2.14 9.69
CA GLU A 45 4.40 -2.44 8.29
C GLU A 45 3.55 -3.71 8.11
N LYS A 46 3.68 -4.68 9.02
CA LYS A 46 2.84 -5.89 9.06
C LYS A 46 1.51 -5.67 9.77
N GLY A 47 1.32 -4.52 10.42
CA GLY A 47 0.16 -4.22 11.27
C GLY A 47 0.07 -5.08 12.53
N THR A 48 1.11 -5.84 12.89
CA THR A 48 1.12 -6.68 14.10
C THR A 48 1.27 -5.83 15.37
N ASN A 49 1.84 -4.64 15.25
CA ASN A 49 1.86 -3.63 16.29
C ASN A 49 1.01 -2.43 15.86
N ARG A 50 0.11 -1.99 16.73
CA ARG A 50 -0.67 -0.76 16.54
C ARG A 50 0.26 0.46 16.54
N VAL A 51 0.01 1.38 15.63
CA VAL A 51 0.70 2.67 15.55
C VAL A 51 -0.17 3.72 16.24
N GLY A 52 0.39 4.41 17.24
CA GLY A 52 -0.32 5.50 17.92
C GLY A 52 -0.44 6.75 17.05
N ALA A 53 -1.43 7.60 17.30
CA ALA A 53 -1.72 8.79 16.49
C ALA A 53 -0.50 9.71 16.30
N SER A 54 0.27 9.96 17.36
CA SER A 54 1.51 10.75 17.28
C SER A 54 2.56 10.13 16.34
N ARG A 55 2.68 8.79 16.33
CA ARG A 55 3.58 8.09 15.40
C ARG A 55 3.06 8.11 13.97
N ILE A 56 1.75 8.01 13.77
CA ILE A 56 1.13 8.13 12.44
C ILE A 56 1.44 9.51 11.83
N GLN A 57 1.32 10.57 12.61
CA GLN A 57 1.68 11.93 12.19
C GLN A 57 3.15 12.01 11.75
N GLN A 58 4.08 11.54 12.58
CA GLN A 58 5.52 11.53 12.28
C GLN A 58 5.85 10.69 11.03
N ILE A 59 5.22 9.52 10.89
CA ILE A 59 5.41 8.67 9.72
C ILE A 59 4.95 9.39 8.45
N ALA A 60 3.80 10.05 8.48
CA ALA A 60 3.30 10.80 7.33
C ALA A 60 4.27 11.93 6.91
N GLU A 61 4.82 12.65 7.89
CA GLU A 61 5.82 13.70 7.68
C GLU A 61 7.11 13.13 7.04
N ILE A 62 7.67 12.06 7.60
CA ILE A 62 8.89 11.40 7.09
C ILE A 62 8.67 10.86 5.67
N LEU A 63 7.48 10.33 5.39
CA LEU A 63 7.09 9.78 4.11
C LEU A 63 6.59 10.84 3.11
N GLN A 64 6.57 12.12 3.51
CA GLN A 64 6.15 13.26 2.70
C GLN A 64 4.78 13.04 2.06
N VAL A 65 3.79 12.68 2.87
CA VAL A 65 2.39 12.48 2.49
C VAL A 65 1.46 13.08 3.54
N PRO A 66 0.25 13.52 3.18
CA PRO A 66 -0.76 13.88 4.17
C PRO A 66 -1.16 12.66 5.00
N VAL A 67 -1.52 12.83 6.27
CA VAL A 67 -1.94 11.71 7.15
C VAL A 67 -3.09 10.91 6.55
N SER A 68 -4.02 11.56 5.83
CA SER A 68 -5.14 10.91 5.14
C SER A 68 -4.69 9.79 4.19
N PHE A 69 -3.54 9.93 3.54
CA PHE A 69 -2.99 8.92 2.61
C PHE A 69 -2.82 7.54 3.25
N LEU A 70 -2.54 7.49 4.56
CA LEU A 70 -2.35 6.24 5.30
C LEU A 70 -3.67 5.49 5.57
N PHE A 71 -4.81 6.17 5.42
CA PHE A 71 -6.15 5.64 5.66
C PHE A 71 -7.04 5.64 4.42
N GLU A 72 -6.66 6.38 3.39
CA GLU A 72 -7.40 6.56 2.15
C GLU A 72 -7.71 5.23 1.47
N GLY A 73 -8.99 4.90 1.30
CA GLY A 73 -9.43 3.63 0.71
C GLY A 73 -9.27 2.42 1.62
N GLY A 74 -9.00 2.63 2.92
CA GLY A 74 -8.93 1.58 3.93
C GLY A 74 -10.30 1.09 4.40
N PRO A 75 -10.34 0.06 5.27
CA PRO A 75 -11.56 -0.41 5.89
C PRO A 75 -12.13 0.65 6.84
N SER A 76 -12.92 1.58 6.29
CA SER A 76 -13.64 2.61 7.05
C SER A 76 -14.88 1.99 7.69
N GLY A 77 -14.98 2.05 9.03
CA GLY A 77 -16.18 1.64 9.78
C GLY A 77 -17.38 2.58 9.63
N VAL A 78 -17.27 3.59 8.77
CA VAL A 78 -18.35 4.52 8.44
C VAL A 78 -18.68 4.39 6.96
N ALA A 79 -19.66 3.54 6.66
CA ALA A 79 -20.44 3.65 5.44
C ALA A 79 -21.29 4.92 5.56
N GLY A 80 -20.72 6.06 5.22
CA GLY A 80 -21.47 7.30 5.04
C GLY A 80 -22.17 7.27 3.68
N PRO A 81 -23.48 7.56 3.60
CA PRO A 81 -24.15 7.69 2.32
C PRO A 81 -23.68 8.98 1.65
N ASN A 82 -23.03 8.85 0.49
CA ASN A 82 -22.65 9.93 -0.43
C ASN A 82 -21.64 10.98 0.07
N GLY A 83 -20.40 10.86 -0.38
CA GLY A 83 -19.41 11.94 -0.31
C GLY A 83 -18.14 11.59 -1.06
N PHE A 84 -18.09 11.97 -2.34
CA PHE A 84 -16.93 12.08 -3.24
C PHE A 84 -15.58 11.55 -2.71
N ALA A 85 -15.37 10.24 -2.83
CA ALA A 85 -14.04 9.65 -2.99
C ALA A 85 -14.23 8.39 -3.83
N GLU A 86 -13.59 8.35 -4.99
CA GLU A 86 -13.51 7.12 -5.79
C GLU A 86 -13.05 5.96 -4.90
N GLY A 87 -13.73 4.83 -5.10
CA GLY A 87 -13.87 3.77 -4.13
C GLY A 87 -12.56 3.23 -3.57
N ALA A 88 -12.70 2.66 -2.36
CA ALA A 88 -11.76 1.76 -1.70
C ALA A 88 -10.66 1.24 -2.62
N SER A 89 -9.39 1.53 -2.32
CA SER A 89 -8.28 0.84 -2.99
C SER A 89 -8.50 -0.65 -2.73
N PRO A 90 -8.91 -1.45 -3.72
CA PRO A 90 -9.46 -2.76 -3.39
C PRO A 90 -8.32 -3.67 -2.94
N SER A 91 -8.59 -4.68 -2.11
CA SER A 91 -7.56 -5.51 -1.48
C SER A 91 -6.53 -6.08 -2.48
N TYR A 92 -6.94 -6.28 -3.73
CA TYR A 92 -6.07 -6.71 -4.83
C TYR A 92 -4.85 -5.79 -5.04
N VAL A 93 -4.95 -4.48 -4.78
CA VAL A 93 -3.82 -3.55 -4.94
C VAL A 93 -2.75 -3.82 -3.88
N SER A 94 -3.17 -4.08 -2.64
CA SER A 94 -2.25 -4.42 -1.55
C SER A 94 -1.59 -5.79 -1.77
N ASP A 95 -2.36 -6.78 -2.22
CA ASP A 95 -1.85 -8.11 -2.52
C ASP A 95 -0.90 -8.09 -3.72
N PHE A 96 -1.23 -7.31 -4.77
CA PHE A 96 -0.37 -7.08 -5.93
C PHE A 96 0.97 -6.45 -5.54
N LEU A 97 0.97 -5.40 -4.72
CA LEU A 97 2.21 -4.75 -4.29
C LEU A 97 3.04 -5.59 -3.33
N ALA A 98 2.46 -6.65 -2.75
CA ALA A 98 3.19 -7.59 -1.89
C ALA A 98 4.03 -8.60 -2.69
N THR A 99 3.77 -8.78 -4.00
CA THR A 99 4.55 -9.67 -4.86
C THR A 99 5.81 -8.99 -5.42
N SER A 100 6.84 -9.79 -5.74
CA SER A 100 8.04 -9.29 -6.41
C SER A 100 7.72 -8.69 -7.78
N GLU A 101 6.82 -9.35 -8.51
CA GLU A 101 6.39 -8.99 -9.86
C GLU A 101 5.58 -7.70 -9.84
N GLY A 102 4.64 -7.55 -8.90
CA GLY A 102 3.81 -6.36 -8.81
C GLY A 102 4.59 -5.12 -8.42
N LEU A 103 5.58 -5.27 -7.54
CA LEU A 103 6.50 -4.18 -7.22
C LEU A 103 7.41 -3.82 -8.41
N ALA A 104 7.95 -4.82 -9.12
CA ALA A 104 8.77 -4.60 -10.31
C ALA A 104 7.98 -3.90 -11.42
N LEU A 105 6.76 -4.36 -11.69
CA LEU A 105 5.86 -3.77 -12.67
C LEU A 105 5.51 -2.32 -12.31
N THR A 106 5.17 -2.05 -11.04
CA THR A 106 4.89 -0.68 -10.57
C THR A 106 6.09 0.25 -10.77
N LYS A 107 7.30 -0.19 -10.39
CA LYS A 107 8.52 0.60 -10.59
C LYS A 107 8.85 0.85 -12.05
N ALA A 108 8.64 -0.14 -12.92
CA ALA A 108 8.89 0.02 -14.36
C ALA A 108 7.84 0.94 -15.00
N PHE A 109 6.56 0.72 -14.70
CA PHE A 109 5.44 1.44 -15.30
C PHE A 109 5.45 2.93 -14.96
N THR A 110 5.86 3.30 -13.75
CA THR A 110 5.99 4.71 -13.32
C THR A 110 7.08 5.50 -14.05
N ARG A 111 8.05 4.82 -14.70
CA ARG A 111 9.08 5.46 -15.53
C ARG A 111 8.58 5.77 -16.95
N ILE A 112 7.42 5.26 -17.34
CA ILE A 112 6.84 5.47 -18.66
C ILE A 112 6.06 6.79 -18.65
N THR A 113 6.63 7.81 -19.27
CA THR A 113 6.02 9.15 -19.33
C THR A 113 4.93 9.22 -20.40
N ASP A 114 5.08 8.48 -21.51
CA ASP A 114 4.10 8.43 -22.59
C ASP A 114 2.79 7.76 -22.13
N SER A 115 1.72 8.54 -22.12
CA SER A 115 0.36 8.09 -21.78
C SER A 115 -0.20 7.03 -22.73
N LYS A 116 0.12 7.11 -24.03
CA LYS A 116 -0.33 6.12 -25.02
C LYS A 116 0.34 4.77 -24.76
N MET A 117 1.65 4.79 -24.49
CA MET A 117 2.40 3.58 -24.15
C MET A 117 1.89 2.93 -22.87
N ARG A 118 1.63 3.73 -21.82
CA ARG A 118 1.00 3.23 -20.59
C ARG A 118 -0.35 2.57 -20.87
N ARG A 119 -1.19 3.19 -21.70
CA ARG A 119 -2.49 2.62 -22.10
C ARG A 119 -2.32 1.29 -22.84
N SER A 120 -1.41 1.22 -23.81
CA SER A 120 -1.15 -0.02 -24.57
C SER A 120 -0.68 -1.17 -23.69
N ILE A 121 0.13 -0.90 -22.66
CA ILE A 121 0.57 -1.92 -21.71
C ILE A 121 -0.60 -2.44 -20.86
N VAL A 122 -1.47 -1.53 -20.40
CA VAL A 122 -2.68 -1.93 -19.66
C VAL A 122 -3.57 -2.80 -20.54
N ASP A 123 -3.84 -2.37 -21.77
CA ASP A 123 -4.67 -3.12 -22.72
C ASP A 123 -4.07 -4.51 -23.02
N LEU A 124 -2.74 -4.65 -23.06
CA LEU A 124 -2.07 -5.95 -23.24
C LEU A 124 -2.26 -6.86 -22.03
N VAL A 125 -2.07 -6.35 -20.81
CA VAL A 125 -2.24 -7.11 -19.57
C VAL A 125 -3.70 -7.57 -19.42
N GLU A 126 -4.67 -6.70 -19.73
CA GLU A 126 -6.10 -7.03 -19.74
C GLU A 126 -6.41 -8.14 -20.75
N GLN A 127 -5.84 -8.08 -21.96
CA GLN A 127 -6.02 -9.11 -22.98
C GLN A 127 -5.44 -10.46 -22.58
N ILE A 128 -4.29 -10.48 -21.91
CA ILE A 128 -3.68 -11.72 -21.41
C ILE A 128 -4.57 -12.30 -20.30
N ALA A 129 -4.97 -11.50 -19.33
CA ALA A 129 -5.82 -11.94 -18.22
C ALA A 129 -7.18 -12.48 -18.69
N ALA A 130 -7.80 -11.86 -19.70
CA ALA A 130 -9.05 -12.33 -20.28
C ALA A 130 -8.93 -13.70 -20.98
N ARG A 131 -7.73 -14.09 -21.44
CA ARG A 131 -7.47 -15.40 -22.05
C ARG A 131 -7.26 -16.51 -21.02
N GLU A 132 -6.85 -16.16 -19.80
CA GLU A 132 -6.62 -17.10 -18.68
C GLU A 132 -7.88 -17.37 -17.83
N GLY A 133 -9.08 -17.19 -18.39
CA GLY A 133 -10.37 -17.48 -17.71
C GLY A 133 -10.44 -18.88 -17.08
N PRO A 134 -11.33 -19.09 -16.08
CA PRO A 134 -11.15 -20.06 -15.00
C PRO A 134 -10.96 -21.48 -15.54
N ASP A 135 -9.97 -22.17 -14.99
CA ASP A 135 -9.66 -23.57 -15.23
C ASP A 135 -10.96 -24.40 -15.17
N LYS A 136 -11.43 -24.90 -16.32
CA LYS A 136 -12.49 -25.90 -16.37
C LYS A 136 -11.86 -27.24 -15.95
N ARG A 137 -11.81 -27.49 -14.65
CA ARG A 137 -11.57 -28.83 -14.09
C ARG A 137 -12.63 -29.16 -13.06
#